data_AF-A0AA40F7F0-F1
#
_entry.id   AF-A0AA40F7F0-F1
#
_cell.length_a   1.000
_cell.length_b   1.000
_cell.length_c   1.000
_cell.angle_alpha   90.00
_cell.angle_beta   90.00
_cell.angle_gamma   90.00
#
_symmetry.space_group_name_H-M   'P 1'
#
loop_
_entity.id
_entity.type
_entity.pdbx_description
1 polymer ?
#
loop_
_entity_poly.entity_id
_entity_poly.type
_entity_poly.pdbx_seq_one_letter_code
_entity_poly.pdbx_strand_id
1 'polypeptide(L)'
;MWKLDPRAASQDADPGTYLPLPSYDPWYKAPEGWEAAKPGEVLRIRQHAYNMTYIPISNARETFQVLFRSTDSQENATWGVTTVFLPQEATCDKSNTTSCTQPILSYQLPYDTSCLDASPSFGLQWGEPYGEIAAALGRGWWVSVPDFEGPLASYGANIVAGKITLDSARAVLNASASHYGVRDARVALWGYSNGASASDVAAEFAAEYAPDLRLAGAAIGGLAPNVGTAGPLLSGTQVAGLLVQGIIGVTSQYPAQRAYIVSRMHESGPYNATEFFWASYMSGWSSLLYYSYVDVFGYFLGGRADLDVPQMIDMFVREGTLGGFGVPNTRLFLYHAIEDDMTPVRDTDVLVKSFCDRGANILFHRNSWGGHNDELTNGRQRALDFLGDVLEGTNLMDAPRTGCKTVNLTYMQDPAQPIT
;
A
#
# COMPACT_ATOMS: atom_id res chain seq x y z
N MET A 1 -5.12 -7.24 -4.73
CA MET A 1 -4.35 -8.40 -5.21
C MET A 1 -4.70 -8.75 -6.65
N TRP A 2 -3.69 -9.18 -7.41
CA TRP A 2 -3.81 -9.65 -8.80
C TRP A 2 -4.58 -10.97 -8.84
N LYS A 3 -5.70 -11.06 -9.57
CA LYS A 3 -6.40 -12.34 -9.76
C LYS A 3 -5.63 -13.31 -10.69
N LEU A 4 -4.83 -12.76 -11.60
CA LEU A 4 -3.96 -13.49 -12.52
C LEU A 4 -2.51 -13.24 -12.11
N ASP A 5 -1.68 -14.29 -12.11
CA ASP A 5 -0.25 -14.15 -11.84
C ASP A 5 0.43 -13.39 -13.00
N PRO A 6 0.88 -12.14 -12.80
CA PRO A 6 1.44 -11.32 -13.86
C PRO A 6 2.66 -11.98 -14.53
N ARG A 7 3.36 -12.85 -13.79
CA ARG A 7 4.60 -13.48 -14.24
C ARG A 7 4.33 -14.58 -15.25
N ALA A 8 3.26 -15.35 -15.04
CA ALA A 8 2.82 -16.34 -16.04
C ALA A 8 2.49 -15.64 -17.37
N ALA A 9 1.78 -14.51 -17.30
CA ALA A 9 1.46 -13.72 -18.49
C ALA A 9 2.70 -13.11 -19.16
N SER A 10 3.75 -12.79 -18.39
CA SER A 10 5.02 -12.28 -18.93
C SER A 10 5.84 -13.32 -19.69
N GLN A 11 5.73 -14.60 -19.34
CA GLN A 11 6.43 -15.69 -20.04
C GLN A 11 5.88 -15.93 -21.45
N ASP A 12 4.60 -15.61 -21.67
CA ASP A 12 3.89 -15.78 -22.94
C ASP A 12 3.93 -14.54 -23.86
N ALA A 13 4.56 -13.44 -23.41
CA ALA A 13 4.54 -12.17 -24.14
C ALA A 13 5.75 -11.95 -25.07
N ASP A 14 5.53 -11.23 -26.17
CA ASP A 14 6.58 -10.86 -27.13
C ASP A 14 7.61 -9.91 -26.49
N PRO A 15 8.92 -10.23 -26.54
CA PRO A 15 9.98 -9.38 -26.03
C PRO A 15 9.87 -7.93 -26.53
N GLY A 16 9.71 -6.99 -25.59
CA GLY A 16 9.60 -5.55 -25.88
C GLY A 16 8.20 -4.96 -25.73
N THR A 17 7.16 -5.78 -25.54
CA THR A 17 5.79 -5.30 -25.26
C THR A 17 5.61 -4.87 -23.81
N TYR A 18 6.18 -5.65 -22.88
CA TYR A 18 6.09 -5.43 -21.44
C TYR A 18 7.48 -5.26 -20.84
N LEU A 19 7.55 -4.58 -19.70
CA LEU A 19 8.72 -4.49 -18.85
C LEU A 19 9.10 -5.88 -18.35
N PRO A 20 10.40 -6.17 -18.18
CA PRO A 20 10.85 -7.40 -17.53
C PRO A 20 10.42 -7.46 -16.07
N LEU A 21 10.45 -8.66 -15.50
CA LEU A 21 10.27 -8.88 -14.07
C LEU A 21 11.25 -7.98 -13.27
N PRO A 22 10.81 -7.33 -12.18
CA PRO A 22 11.66 -6.52 -11.32
C PRO A 22 13.02 -7.15 -10.96
N SER A 23 13.04 -8.44 -10.64
CA SER A 23 14.27 -9.18 -10.31
C SER A 23 15.26 -9.31 -11.49
N TYR A 24 14.76 -9.23 -12.72
CA TYR A 24 15.52 -9.30 -13.97
C TYR A 24 15.68 -7.94 -14.67
N ASP A 25 15.09 -6.86 -14.15
CA ASP A 25 15.11 -5.52 -14.74
C ASP A 25 16.30 -4.68 -14.21
N PRO A 26 17.31 -4.35 -15.05
CA PRO A 26 18.41 -3.49 -14.62
C PRO A 26 17.98 -2.06 -14.24
N TRP A 27 16.86 -1.57 -14.76
CA TRP A 27 16.32 -0.27 -14.38
C TRP A 27 15.78 -0.29 -12.95
N TYR A 28 15.37 -1.45 -12.46
CA TYR A 28 14.82 -1.63 -11.12
C TYR A 28 15.90 -1.70 -10.03
N LYS A 29 17.19 -1.79 -10.38
CA LYS A 29 18.31 -1.85 -9.41
C LYS A 29 18.93 -0.49 -9.17
N ALA A 30 18.90 0.05 -7.94
CA ALA A 30 19.47 1.37 -7.65
C ALA A 30 20.91 1.56 -8.19
N PRO A 31 21.23 2.76 -8.72
CA PRO A 31 22.54 3.07 -9.32
C PRO A 31 23.64 3.18 -8.26
N GLU A 32 24.91 3.11 -8.64
CA GLU A 32 26.03 3.28 -7.69
C GLU A 32 25.96 4.61 -6.92
N GLY A 33 26.21 4.58 -5.61
CA GLY A 33 26.23 5.77 -4.74
C GLY A 33 24.86 6.33 -4.36
N TRP A 34 23.77 5.63 -4.72
CA TRP A 34 22.40 6.03 -4.41
C TRP A 34 22.13 6.24 -2.91
N GLU A 35 22.87 5.54 -2.04
CA GLU A 35 22.73 5.60 -0.58
C GLU A 35 22.94 7.01 -0.02
N ALA A 36 23.77 7.82 -0.71
CA ALA A 36 24.08 9.19 -0.34
C ALA A 36 22.97 10.21 -0.71
N ALA A 37 22.02 9.82 -1.57
CA ALA A 37 20.89 10.66 -1.93
C ALA A 37 19.96 10.87 -0.73
N LYS A 38 19.12 11.91 -0.77
CA LYS A 38 18.16 12.22 0.30
C LYS A 38 16.87 11.40 0.15
N PRO A 39 16.14 11.11 1.25
CA PRO A 39 14.83 10.46 1.13
C PRO A 39 13.89 11.24 0.22
N GLY A 40 13.28 10.54 -0.74
CA GLY A 40 12.45 11.11 -1.81
C GLY A 40 13.22 11.68 -3.02
N GLU A 41 14.55 11.62 -3.02
CA GLU A 41 15.36 12.05 -4.16
C GLU A 41 15.22 11.07 -5.33
N VAL A 42 14.96 11.62 -6.52
CA VAL A 42 14.80 10.87 -7.76
C VAL A 42 16.17 10.34 -8.21
N LEU A 43 16.28 9.02 -8.30
CA LEU A 43 17.50 8.35 -8.77
C LEU A 43 17.43 8.07 -10.27
N ARG A 44 16.26 7.66 -10.77
CA ARG A 44 16.00 7.46 -12.21
C ARG A 44 14.52 7.64 -12.53
N ILE A 45 14.27 8.00 -13.79
CA ILE A 45 12.93 8.00 -14.38
C ILE A 45 12.92 7.12 -15.62
N ARG A 46 11.86 6.32 -15.77
CA ARG A 46 11.50 5.63 -17.02
C ARG A 46 10.23 6.29 -17.55
N GLN A 47 10.39 7.14 -18.57
CA GLN A 47 9.24 7.71 -19.28
C GLN A 47 8.55 6.65 -20.13
N HIS A 48 7.25 6.83 -20.38
CA HIS A 48 6.43 5.87 -21.13
C HIS A 48 6.61 4.43 -20.61
N ALA A 49 6.56 4.29 -19.27
CA ALA A 49 6.91 3.04 -18.60
C ALA A 49 6.13 1.85 -19.14
N TYR A 50 4.85 2.08 -19.46
CA TYR A 50 4.02 1.09 -20.10
C TYR A 50 3.60 1.52 -21.51
N ASN A 51 3.41 0.52 -22.38
CA ASN A 51 2.81 0.73 -23.68
C ASN A 51 1.29 0.86 -23.55
N MET A 52 0.80 2.11 -23.63
CA MET A 52 -0.62 2.43 -23.46
C MET A 52 -1.57 1.79 -24.49
N THR A 53 -1.04 1.22 -25.57
CA THR A 53 -1.83 0.42 -26.53
C THR A 53 -2.33 -0.89 -25.92
N TYR A 54 -1.59 -1.44 -24.95
CA TYR A 54 -1.83 -2.78 -24.38
C TYR A 54 -2.26 -2.74 -22.91
N ILE A 55 -2.13 -1.60 -22.23
CA ILE A 55 -2.48 -1.45 -20.81
C ILE A 55 -3.99 -1.26 -20.66
N PRO A 56 -4.70 -2.16 -19.97
CA PRO A 56 -6.15 -2.07 -19.79
C PRO A 56 -6.51 -1.23 -18.55
N ILE A 57 -5.97 -0.01 -18.44
CA ILE A 57 -6.31 0.96 -17.39
C ILE A 57 -6.96 2.17 -18.06
N SER A 58 -8.28 2.30 -17.90
CA SER A 58 -9.06 3.38 -18.49
C SER A 58 -8.63 4.75 -17.95
N ASN A 59 -8.90 5.80 -18.74
CA ASN A 59 -8.58 7.19 -18.42
C ASN A 59 -7.08 7.52 -18.27
N ALA A 60 -6.16 6.56 -18.44
CA ALA A 60 -4.74 6.82 -18.53
C ALA A 60 -4.35 7.18 -19.98
N ARG A 61 -3.49 8.19 -20.16
CA ARG A 61 -2.87 8.50 -21.47
C ARG A 61 -1.39 8.21 -21.55
N GLU A 62 -0.72 8.18 -20.41
CA GLU A 62 0.72 8.02 -20.30
C GLU A 62 1.06 7.49 -18.90
N THR A 63 2.17 6.76 -18.82
CA THR A 63 2.77 6.36 -17.55
C THR A 63 4.25 6.69 -17.51
N PHE A 64 4.78 6.90 -16.31
CA PHE A 64 6.22 6.87 -16.06
C PHE A 64 6.51 6.19 -14.73
N GLN A 65 7.70 5.64 -14.57
CA GLN A 65 8.18 5.11 -13.30
C GLN A 65 9.28 6.00 -12.74
N VAL A 66 9.30 6.12 -11.42
CA VAL A 66 10.35 6.82 -10.67
C VAL A 66 10.98 5.83 -9.72
N LEU A 67 12.30 5.66 -9.81
CA LEU A 67 13.10 5.01 -8.79
C LEU A 67 13.68 6.11 -7.90
N PHE A 68 13.49 6.01 -6.59
CA PHE A 68 13.87 7.04 -5.63
C PHE A 68 14.49 6.44 -4.37
N ARG A 69 15.29 7.24 -3.66
CA ARG A 69 15.89 6.83 -2.37
C ARG A 69 14.85 6.96 -1.25
N SER A 70 14.83 6.00 -0.33
CA SER A 70 13.99 6.00 0.88
C SER A 70 14.75 5.47 2.10
N THR A 71 14.06 5.12 3.18
CA THR A 71 14.63 4.64 4.45
C THR A 71 13.85 3.43 4.96
N ASP A 72 14.57 2.39 5.36
CA ASP A 72 13.99 1.11 5.76
C ASP A 72 13.50 1.12 7.23
N SER A 73 13.02 -0.03 7.69
CA SER A 73 12.54 -0.20 9.08
C SER A 73 13.66 -0.07 10.13
N GLN A 74 14.92 -0.21 9.73
CA GLN A 74 16.10 -0.10 10.59
C GLN A 74 16.84 1.23 10.42
N GLU A 75 16.22 2.23 9.78
CA GLU A 75 16.81 3.55 9.49
C GLU A 75 17.99 3.52 8.50
N ASN A 76 18.20 2.41 7.78
CA ASN A 76 19.20 2.36 6.72
C ASN A 76 18.63 2.92 5.41
N ALA A 77 19.52 3.34 4.51
CA ALA A 77 19.12 3.68 3.16
C ALA A 77 18.48 2.45 2.48
N THR A 78 17.34 2.66 1.84
CA THR A 78 16.71 1.73 0.89
C THR A 78 16.21 2.54 -0.30
N TRP A 79 15.60 1.92 -1.30
CA TRP A 79 14.98 2.63 -2.42
C TRP A 79 13.54 2.16 -2.61
N GLY A 80 12.78 2.92 -3.39
CA GLY A 80 11.43 2.57 -3.78
C GLY A 80 11.20 2.84 -5.26
N VAL A 81 10.16 2.22 -5.79
CA VAL A 81 9.66 2.50 -7.15
C VAL A 81 8.21 2.93 -7.03
N THR A 82 7.82 3.87 -7.88
CA THR A 82 6.40 4.20 -8.09
C THR A 82 6.10 4.31 -9.56
N THR A 83 4.97 3.75 -9.99
CA THR A 83 4.38 4.01 -11.30
C THR A 83 3.40 5.17 -11.17
N VAL A 84 3.54 6.17 -12.01
CA VAL A 84 2.64 7.32 -12.10
C VAL A 84 1.85 7.25 -13.39
N PHE A 85 0.53 7.40 -13.28
CA PHE A 85 -0.42 7.45 -14.37
C PHE A 85 -0.87 8.89 -14.59
N LEU A 86 -0.80 9.33 -15.84
CA LEU A 86 -1.29 10.62 -16.26
C LEU A 86 -2.69 10.47 -16.86
N PRO A 87 -3.65 11.31 -16.43
CA PRO A 87 -5.02 11.24 -16.93
C PRO A 87 -5.11 11.73 -18.38
N GLN A 88 -6.08 11.18 -19.13
CA GLN A 88 -6.42 11.63 -20.49
C GLN A 88 -6.78 13.11 -20.49
N GLU A 89 -7.74 13.47 -19.64
CA GLU A 89 -8.17 14.84 -19.40
C GLU A 89 -7.47 15.37 -18.14
N ALA A 90 -6.64 16.40 -18.30
CA ALA A 90 -5.97 17.00 -17.15
C ALA A 90 -6.89 18.01 -16.47
N THR A 91 -6.97 17.97 -15.12
CA THR A 91 -7.69 19.00 -14.34
C THR A 91 -7.08 20.39 -14.54
N CYS A 92 -5.77 20.47 -14.80
CA CYS A 92 -5.06 21.72 -15.04
C CYS A 92 -4.73 21.95 -16.51
N ASP A 93 -5.27 23.04 -17.08
CA ASP A 93 -4.84 23.55 -18.38
C ASP A 93 -3.45 24.19 -18.25
N LYS A 94 -2.48 23.64 -18.99
CA LYS A 94 -1.10 24.16 -19.07
C LYS A 94 -1.04 25.60 -19.61
N SER A 95 -2.08 26.08 -20.28
CA SER A 95 -2.17 27.45 -20.79
C SER A 95 -2.57 28.48 -19.72
N ASN A 96 -3.12 28.03 -18.57
CA ASN A 96 -3.54 28.90 -17.46
C ASN A 96 -3.02 28.38 -16.10
N THR A 97 -1.72 28.57 -15.88
CA THR A 97 -0.97 28.06 -14.71
C THR A 97 -1.15 28.88 -13.43
N THR A 98 -1.90 29.98 -13.46
CA THR A 98 -2.07 30.87 -12.28
C THR A 98 -3.24 30.48 -11.38
N SER A 99 -4.07 29.50 -11.75
CA SER A 99 -5.25 29.13 -10.94
C SER A 99 -5.46 27.62 -10.71
N CYS A 100 -4.55 26.74 -11.13
CA CYS A 100 -4.76 25.30 -10.99
C CYS A 100 -3.62 24.58 -10.25
N THR A 101 -3.97 24.01 -9.10
CA THR A 101 -3.13 23.08 -8.33
C THR A 101 -3.44 21.66 -8.81
N GLN A 102 -2.46 20.94 -9.36
CA GLN A 102 -2.67 19.60 -9.91
C GLN A 102 -2.96 18.58 -8.78
N PRO A 103 -4.11 17.89 -8.80
CA PRO A 103 -4.37 16.79 -7.89
C PRO A 103 -3.46 15.59 -8.20
N ILE A 104 -2.83 15.05 -7.16
CA ILE A 104 -2.06 13.81 -7.20
C ILE A 104 -2.58 12.90 -6.09
N LEU A 105 -3.05 11.72 -6.47
CA LEU A 105 -3.40 10.65 -5.55
C LEU A 105 -2.21 9.69 -5.43
N SER A 106 -1.69 9.48 -4.23
CA SER A 106 -0.82 8.34 -3.94
C SER A 106 -1.71 7.18 -3.49
N TYR A 107 -1.83 6.14 -4.32
CA TYR A 107 -2.69 4.97 -4.07
C TYR A 107 -1.85 3.78 -3.63
N GLN A 108 -1.99 3.37 -2.37
CA GLN A 108 -1.36 2.19 -1.80
C GLN A 108 -2.21 0.95 -2.12
N LEU A 109 -1.96 0.36 -3.30
CA LEU A 109 -2.64 -0.86 -3.73
C LEU A 109 -2.27 -2.03 -2.78
N PRO A 110 -3.22 -2.79 -2.18
CA PRO A 110 -2.86 -3.97 -1.39
C PRO A 110 -2.49 -5.15 -2.31
N TYR A 111 -1.19 -5.41 -2.44
CA TYR A 111 -0.61 -6.49 -3.27
C TYR A 111 -0.16 -7.73 -2.48
N ASP A 112 -0.01 -7.58 -1.16
CA ASP A 112 -0.03 -8.62 -0.12
C ASP A 112 0.90 -9.81 -0.38
N THR A 113 2.17 -9.52 -0.71
CA THR A 113 3.13 -10.56 -1.07
C THR A 113 4.58 -10.17 -0.79
N SER A 114 5.35 -11.15 -0.32
CA SER A 114 6.80 -11.07 -0.21
C SER A 114 7.56 -11.39 -1.51
N CYS A 115 6.90 -11.28 -2.65
CA CYS A 115 7.47 -11.51 -3.97
C CYS A 115 7.72 -10.19 -4.69
N LEU A 116 9.00 -9.83 -4.87
CA LEU A 116 9.40 -8.61 -5.59
C LEU A 116 8.79 -8.54 -6.99
N ASP A 117 8.69 -9.68 -7.67
CA ASP A 117 8.17 -9.75 -9.04
C ASP A 117 6.63 -9.64 -9.13
N ALA A 118 5.94 -9.54 -7.99
CA ALA A 118 4.52 -9.26 -7.92
C ALA A 118 4.23 -7.80 -7.47
N SER A 119 5.25 -6.94 -7.45
CA SER A 119 5.13 -5.51 -7.12
C SER A 119 4.17 -4.78 -8.08
N PRO A 120 3.42 -3.77 -7.61
CA PRO A 120 2.53 -2.94 -8.43
C PRO A 120 3.15 -2.39 -9.71
N SER A 121 4.39 -1.92 -9.65
CA SER A 121 5.11 -1.38 -10.80
C SER A 121 5.28 -2.35 -11.96
N PHE A 122 5.22 -3.66 -11.70
CA PHE A 122 5.19 -4.68 -12.74
C PHE A 122 3.77 -5.16 -13.02
N GLY A 123 2.99 -5.47 -11.99
CA GLY A 123 1.67 -6.08 -12.10
C GLY A 123 0.61 -5.24 -12.81
N LEU A 124 0.68 -3.90 -12.71
CA LEU A 124 -0.27 -2.99 -13.36
C LEU A 124 -0.21 -3.03 -14.89
N GLN A 125 0.78 -3.70 -15.46
CA GLN A 125 0.84 -3.94 -16.91
C GLN A 125 -0.33 -4.77 -17.45
N TRP A 126 -1.00 -5.53 -16.59
CA TRP A 126 -2.16 -6.36 -16.94
C TRP A 126 -3.48 -5.80 -16.44
N GLY A 127 -3.49 -4.52 -16.03
CA GLY A 127 -4.66 -3.84 -15.51
C GLY A 127 -4.65 -3.71 -14.01
N GLU A 128 -5.55 -2.87 -13.50
CA GLU A 128 -5.74 -2.72 -12.06
C GLU A 128 -6.75 -3.75 -11.54
N PRO A 129 -6.62 -4.21 -10.28
CA PRO A 129 -7.47 -5.27 -9.76
C PRO A 129 -8.86 -4.79 -9.33
N TYR A 130 -9.06 -3.48 -9.16
CA TYR A 130 -10.14 -2.96 -8.33
C TYR A 130 -10.88 -1.74 -8.90
N GLY A 131 -10.26 -0.93 -9.77
CA GLY A 131 -10.91 0.16 -10.52
C GLY A 131 -10.69 1.57 -9.95
N GLU A 132 -10.03 1.71 -8.79
CA GLU A 132 -9.79 3.01 -8.15
C GLU A 132 -8.81 3.89 -8.93
N ILE A 133 -7.85 3.31 -9.66
CA ILE A 133 -6.89 4.05 -10.48
C ILE A 133 -7.64 4.70 -11.64
N ALA A 134 -8.42 3.95 -12.41
CA ALA A 134 -9.23 4.47 -13.51
C ALA A 134 -10.25 5.51 -13.05
N ALA A 135 -10.86 5.32 -11.87
CA ALA A 135 -11.81 6.28 -11.30
C ALA A 135 -11.13 7.61 -10.96
N ALA A 136 -9.99 7.57 -10.24
CA ALA A 136 -9.21 8.76 -9.92
C ALA A 136 -8.68 9.47 -11.19
N LEU A 137 -8.22 8.71 -12.19
CA LEU A 137 -7.83 9.26 -13.49
C LEU A 137 -9.00 9.90 -14.23
N GLY A 138 -10.21 9.35 -14.09
CA GLY A 138 -11.45 9.91 -14.65
C GLY A 138 -11.80 11.28 -14.08
N ARG A 139 -11.33 11.60 -12.88
CA ARG A 139 -11.43 12.94 -12.25
C ARG A 139 -10.31 13.89 -12.68
N GLY A 140 -9.41 13.45 -13.54
CA GLY A 140 -8.25 14.22 -14.00
C GLY A 140 -7.09 14.28 -13.01
N TRP A 141 -7.10 13.40 -12.01
CA TRP A 141 -6.01 13.31 -11.04
C TRP A 141 -4.85 12.52 -11.62
N TRP A 142 -3.63 12.90 -11.25
CA TRP A 142 -2.50 11.98 -11.42
C TRP A 142 -2.61 10.90 -10.36
N VAL A 143 -2.27 9.66 -10.71
CA VAL A 143 -2.28 8.55 -9.75
C VAL A 143 -0.87 7.96 -9.66
N SER A 144 -0.25 8.04 -8.49
CA SER A 144 1.01 7.40 -8.15
C SER A 144 0.74 6.13 -7.36
N VAL A 145 1.24 4.99 -7.83
CA VAL A 145 1.13 3.70 -7.15
C VAL A 145 2.54 3.27 -6.75
N PRO A 146 2.94 3.42 -5.47
CA PRO A 146 4.25 2.98 -5.00
C PRO A 146 4.28 1.47 -4.70
N ASP A 147 5.44 0.86 -4.95
CA ASP A 147 5.81 -0.44 -4.40
C ASP A 147 6.25 -0.25 -2.95
N PHE A 148 5.28 0.04 -2.08
CA PHE A 148 5.57 0.55 -0.74
C PHE A 148 6.34 -0.43 0.16
N GLU A 149 6.31 -1.73 -0.10
CA GLU A 149 7.10 -2.70 0.68
C GLU A 149 8.58 -2.78 0.27
N GLY A 150 8.96 -2.00 -0.74
CA GLY A 150 10.35 -1.79 -1.15
C GLY A 150 11.00 -3.00 -1.86
N PRO A 151 12.33 -2.96 -2.04
CA PRO A 151 13.07 -3.92 -2.86
C PRO A 151 13.16 -5.32 -2.29
N LEU A 152 12.77 -5.48 -1.01
CA LEU A 152 12.73 -6.77 -0.33
C LEU A 152 11.32 -7.38 -0.29
N ALA A 153 10.31 -6.68 -0.85
CA ALA A 153 8.91 -7.07 -0.73
C ALA A 153 8.54 -7.37 0.74
N SER A 154 8.75 -6.37 1.59
CA SER A 154 8.62 -6.47 3.04
C SER A 154 7.16 -6.43 3.51
N TYR A 155 6.28 -7.26 2.94
CA TYR A 155 4.87 -7.31 3.32
C TYR A 155 4.69 -7.45 4.85
N GLY A 156 3.86 -6.57 5.42
CA GLY A 156 3.62 -6.46 6.86
C GLY A 156 4.63 -5.61 7.64
N ALA A 157 5.75 -5.19 7.03
CA ALA A 157 6.68 -4.23 7.66
C ALA A 157 6.20 -2.79 7.43
N ASN A 158 5.32 -2.30 8.31
CA ASN A 158 4.63 -1.03 8.06
C ASN A 158 5.56 0.19 8.17
N ILE A 159 6.70 0.11 8.88
CA ILE A 159 7.62 1.25 9.02
C ILE A 159 8.22 1.61 7.66
N VAL A 160 8.82 0.63 6.96
CA VAL A 160 9.35 0.84 5.60
C VAL A 160 8.22 1.21 4.63
N ALA A 161 7.04 0.62 4.77
CA ALA A 161 5.88 0.95 3.95
C ALA A 161 5.49 2.43 4.01
N GLY A 162 5.31 2.97 5.21
CA GLY A 162 4.94 4.38 5.40
C GLY A 162 6.02 5.35 4.91
N LYS A 163 7.30 5.04 5.14
CA LYS A 163 8.42 5.88 4.66
C LYS A 163 8.53 5.87 3.14
N ILE A 164 8.41 4.71 2.49
CA ILE A 164 8.41 4.61 1.02
C ILE A 164 7.19 5.34 0.44
N THR A 165 6.02 5.29 1.08
CA THR A 165 4.86 6.09 0.66
C THR A 165 5.13 7.60 0.70
N LEU A 166 5.70 8.13 1.80
CA LEU A 166 6.04 9.56 1.90
C LEU A 166 7.13 9.98 0.90
N ASP A 167 8.17 9.16 0.75
CA ASP A 167 9.26 9.44 -0.17
C ASP A 167 8.83 9.29 -1.63
N SER A 168 7.88 8.41 -1.93
CA SER A 168 7.23 8.34 -3.24
C SER A 168 6.52 9.65 -3.55
N ALA A 169 5.75 10.21 -2.61
CA ALA A 169 5.09 11.50 -2.80
C ALA A 169 6.09 12.63 -3.07
N ARG A 170 7.20 12.68 -2.31
CA ARG A 170 8.31 13.63 -2.57
C ARG A 170 8.91 13.43 -3.97
N ALA A 171 9.20 12.19 -4.34
CA ALA A 171 9.80 11.86 -5.63
C ALA A 171 8.89 12.22 -6.81
N VAL A 172 7.58 11.99 -6.67
CA VAL A 172 6.57 12.35 -7.69
C VAL A 172 6.43 13.86 -7.81
N LEU A 173 6.40 14.60 -6.70
CA LEU A 173 6.37 16.07 -6.74
C LEU A 173 7.62 16.65 -7.43
N ASN A 174 8.80 16.07 -7.17
CA ASN A 174 10.03 16.48 -7.82
C ASN A 174 9.99 16.15 -9.33
N ALA A 175 9.62 14.91 -9.69
CA ALA A 175 9.51 14.48 -11.07
C ALA A 175 8.45 15.28 -11.86
N SER A 176 7.30 15.59 -11.24
CA SER A 176 6.24 16.37 -11.87
C SER A 176 6.70 17.79 -12.18
N ALA A 177 7.46 18.42 -11.27
CA ALA A 177 8.00 19.74 -11.45
C ALA A 177 9.12 19.80 -12.50
N SER A 178 10.04 18.83 -12.47
CA SER A 178 11.25 18.82 -13.31
C SER A 178 11.04 18.26 -14.72
N HIS A 179 10.19 17.25 -14.90
CA HIS A 179 9.98 16.57 -16.19
C HIS A 179 8.66 16.90 -16.87
N TYR A 180 7.66 17.38 -16.12
CA TYR A 180 6.30 17.62 -16.64
C TYR A 180 5.80 19.06 -16.43
N GLY A 181 6.58 19.92 -15.77
CA GLY A 181 6.26 21.33 -15.56
C GLY A 181 5.17 21.60 -14.50
N VAL A 182 4.76 20.58 -13.74
CA VAL A 182 3.74 20.69 -12.68
C VAL A 182 4.41 21.09 -11.37
N ARG A 183 4.44 22.40 -11.12
CA ARG A 183 5.10 22.99 -9.92
C ARG A 183 4.16 23.20 -8.74
N ASP A 184 2.87 23.37 -9.01
CA ASP A 184 1.83 23.45 -7.99
C ASP A 184 1.00 22.17 -8.03
N ALA A 185 1.18 21.33 -7.03
CA ALA A 185 0.53 20.04 -6.92
C ALA A 185 0.13 19.77 -5.48
N ARG A 186 -0.96 19.03 -5.32
CA ARG A 186 -1.52 18.65 -4.03
C ARG A 186 -1.63 17.15 -3.96
N VAL A 187 -1.06 16.56 -2.90
CA VAL A 187 -1.00 15.10 -2.73
C VAL A 187 -1.96 14.66 -1.63
N ALA A 188 -2.76 13.64 -1.90
CA ALA A 188 -3.52 12.89 -0.91
C ALA A 188 -3.17 11.40 -0.98
N LEU A 189 -3.36 10.68 0.12
CA LEU A 189 -3.09 9.24 0.21
C LEU A 189 -4.40 8.45 0.17
N TRP A 190 -4.39 7.26 -0.43
CA TRP A 190 -5.49 6.31 -0.30
C TRP A 190 -4.98 4.87 -0.23
N GLY A 191 -5.43 4.14 0.78
CA GLY A 191 -5.17 2.71 0.93
C GLY A 191 -6.36 1.96 1.51
N TYR A 192 -6.47 0.68 1.16
CA TYR A 192 -7.39 -0.28 1.76
C TYR A 192 -6.63 -1.53 2.24
N SER A 193 -7.05 -2.16 3.32
CA SER A 193 -6.40 -3.35 3.90
C SER A 193 -4.92 -3.09 4.21
N ASN A 194 -3.98 -3.93 3.76
CA ASN A 194 -2.53 -3.67 3.88
C ASN A 194 -2.11 -2.29 3.33
N GLY A 195 -2.74 -1.83 2.24
CA GLY A 195 -2.51 -0.50 1.71
C GLY A 195 -2.93 0.60 2.68
N ALA A 196 -3.96 0.36 3.50
CA ALA A 196 -4.40 1.28 4.53
C ALA A 196 -3.37 1.40 5.65
N SER A 197 -2.71 0.31 6.04
CA SER A 197 -1.60 0.35 7.00
C SER A 197 -0.44 1.20 6.47
N ALA A 198 -0.09 1.08 5.19
CA ALA A 198 0.94 1.92 4.57
C ALA A 198 0.53 3.42 4.57
N SER A 199 -0.70 3.74 4.20
CA SER A 199 -1.21 5.12 4.24
C SER A 199 -1.32 5.70 5.65
N ASP A 200 -1.69 4.88 6.65
CA ASP A 200 -1.81 5.29 8.05
C ASP A 200 -0.44 5.59 8.66
N VAL A 201 0.53 4.67 8.53
CA VAL A 201 1.90 4.90 9.01
C VAL A 201 2.55 6.09 8.29
N ALA A 202 2.30 6.27 6.99
CA ALA A 202 2.72 7.48 6.29
C ALA A 202 2.10 8.76 6.90
N ALA A 203 0.81 8.74 7.21
CA ALA A 203 0.13 9.88 7.84
C ALA A 203 0.66 10.15 9.26
N GLU A 204 0.98 9.12 10.04
CA GLU A 204 1.63 9.24 11.34
C GLU A 204 3.02 9.87 11.25
N PHE A 205 3.85 9.38 10.32
CA PHE A 205 5.23 9.85 10.13
C PHE A 205 5.33 11.23 9.49
N ALA A 206 4.28 11.71 8.80
CA ALA A 206 4.34 12.92 7.98
C ALA A 206 4.94 14.13 8.72
N ALA A 207 4.57 14.35 9.98
CA ALA A 207 5.04 15.51 10.74
C ALA A 207 6.53 15.46 11.11
N GLU A 208 7.08 14.27 11.37
CA GLU A 208 8.44 14.10 11.88
C GLU A 208 9.43 13.67 10.80
N TYR A 209 9.06 12.68 9.98
CA TYR A 209 9.89 12.15 8.89
C TYR A 209 9.84 13.02 7.63
N ALA A 210 8.67 13.62 7.35
CA ALA A 210 8.45 14.43 6.15
C ALA A 210 7.85 15.82 6.37
N PRO A 211 8.44 16.65 7.25
CA PRO A 211 7.89 17.98 7.59
C PRO A 211 7.81 18.95 6.41
N ASP A 212 8.59 18.73 5.35
CA ASP A 212 8.56 19.45 4.08
C ASP A 212 7.37 19.06 3.19
N LEU A 213 6.80 17.86 3.38
CA LEU A 213 5.69 17.34 2.60
C LEU A 213 4.35 17.72 3.23
N ARG A 214 3.53 18.48 2.49
CA ARG A 214 2.17 18.83 2.92
C ARG A 214 1.14 17.92 2.25
N LEU A 215 0.66 16.93 3.01
CA LEU A 215 -0.44 16.07 2.60
C LEU A 215 -1.79 16.79 2.76
N ALA A 216 -2.63 16.74 1.74
CA ALA A 216 -3.98 17.31 1.75
C ALA A 216 -4.96 16.51 2.62
N GLY A 217 -4.78 15.19 2.66
CA GLY A 217 -5.52 14.26 3.48
C GLY A 217 -5.19 12.81 3.13
N ALA A 218 -5.80 11.87 3.86
CA ALA A 218 -5.71 10.46 3.55
C ALA A 218 -7.06 9.74 3.73
N ALA A 219 -7.41 8.87 2.78
CA ALA A 219 -8.52 7.94 2.90
C ALA A 219 -7.98 6.54 3.23
N ILE A 220 -8.46 5.93 4.32
CA ILE A 220 -7.83 4.76 4.95
C ILE A 220 -8.94 3.75 5.30
N GLY A 221 -8.94 2.57 4.68
CA GLY A 221 -10.03 1.60 4.83
C GLY A 221 -9.63 0.20 5.27
N GLY A 222 -10.44 -0.46 6.09
CA GLY A 222 -10.22 -1.87 6.47
C GLY A 222 -8.89 -2.10 7.19
N LEU A 223 -8.52 -1.21 8.11
CA LEU A 223 -7.20 -1.18 8.74
C LEU A 223 -6.91 -2.45 9.56
N ALA A 224 -5.64 -2.78 9.79
CA ALA A 224 -5.21 -3.79 10.75
C ALA A 224 -4.33 -3.17 11.85
N PRO A 225 -4.89 -2.45 12.85
CA PRO A 225 -4.11 -1.70 13.83
C PRO A 225 -3.15 -2.53 14.68
N ASN A 226 -3.42 -3.83 14.85
CA ASN A 226 -2.57 -4.72 15.63
C ASN A 226 -2.43 -6.08 14.94
N VAL A 227 -1.34 -6.24 14.19
CA VAL A 227 -1.01 -7.50 13.50
C VAL A 227 -0.60 -8.60 14.48
N GLY A 228 -0.11 -8.26 15.67
CA GLY A 228 0.24 -9.23 16.71
C GLY A 228 -0.99 -9.98 17.27
N THR A 229 -2.16 -9.35 17.28
CA THR A 229 -3.43 -9.99 17.67
C THR A 229 -4.14 -10.65 16.48
N ALA A 230 -4.10 -10.04 15.29
CA ALA A 230 -4.82 -10.54 14.12
C ALA A 230 -4.08 -11.68 13.39
N GLY A 231 -2.76 -11.57 13.21
CA GLY A 231 -1.95 -12.49 12.42
C GLY A 231 -2.08 -13.97 12.84
N PRO A 232 -1.96 -14.30 14.14
CA PRO A 232 -2.11 -15.68 14.59
C PRO A 232 -3.50 -16.30 14.34
N LEU A 233 -4.54 -15.48 14.16
CA LEU A 233 -5.91 -15.95 13.88
C LEU A 233 -6.08 -16.44 12.44
N LEU A 234 -5.13 -16.13 11.55
CA LEU A 234 -5.20 -16.49 10.13
C LEU A 234 -4.78 -17.94 9.87
N SER A 235 -3.98 -18.55 10.75
CA SER A 235 -3.54 -19.95 10.59
C SER A 235 -4.74 -20.91 10.51
N GLY A 236 -4.72 -21.83 9.56
CA GLY A 236 -5.81 -22.81 9.36
C GLY A 236 -7.08 -22.24 8.72
N THR A 237 -7.09 -20.97 8.31
CA THR A 237 -8.22 -20.34 7.62
C THR A 237 -7.99 -20.26 6.11
N GLN A 238 -9.01 -19.86 5.34
CA GLN A 238 -8.88 -19.66 3.90
C GLN A 238 -7.81 -18.62 3.50
N VAL A 239 -7.42 -17.72 4.43
CA VAL A 239 -6.44 -16.64 4.22
C VAL A 239 -5.09 -16.87 4.89
N ALA A 240 -4.78 -18.10 5.31
CA ALA A 240 -3.52 -18.45 5.98
C ALA A 240 -2.25 -18.04 5.20
N GLY A 241 -2.33 -17.91 3.86
CA GLY A 241 -1.24 -17.38 3.04
C GLY A 241 -0.77 -15.97 3.44
N LEU A 242 -1.64 -15.11 3.97
CA LEU A 242 -1.25 -13.80 4.48
C LEU A 242 -0.31 -13.91 5.67
N LEU A 243 -0.48 -14.90 6.54
CA LEU A 243 0.42 -15.11 7.68
C LEU A 243 1.80 -15.58 7.20
N VAL A 244 1.85 -16.48 6.21
CA VAL A 244 3.11 -16.92 5.59
C VAL A 244 3.84 -15.74 4.95
N GLN A 245 3.15 -14.97 4.11
CA GLN A 245 3.72 -13.78 3.48
C GLN A 245 4.19 -12.77 4.52
N GLY A 246 3.41 -12.54 5.58
CA GLY A 246 3.72 -11.56 6.63
C GLY A 246 4.96 -11.93 7.43
N ILE A 247 5.10 -13.21 7.82
CA ILE A 247 6.32 -13.68 8.49
C ILE A 247 7.53 -13.50 7.58
N ILE A 248 7.41 -13.80 6.28
CA ILE A 248 8.51 -13.66 5.33
C ILE A 248 8.88 -12.18 5.13
N GLY A 249 7.88 -11.35 4.87
CA GLY A 249 8.04 -9.92 4.56
C GLY A 249 8.58 -9.15 5.75
N VAL A 250 8.00 -9.31 6.95
CA VAL A 250 8.49 -8.65 8.17
C VAL A 250 9.93 -9.06 8.46
N THR A 251 10.24 -10.37 8.44
CA THR A 251 11.60 -10.84 8.75
C THR A 251 12.65 -10.43 7.71
N SER A 252 12.26 -9.98 6.51
CA SER A 252 13.21 -9.43 5.53
C SER A 252 13.93 -8.17 6.03
N GLN A 253 13.31 -7.41 6.93
CA GLN A 253 13.88 -6.24 7.60
C GLN A 253 14.74 -6.59 8.82
N TYR A 254 14.76 -7.87 9.23
CA TYR A 254 15.34 -8.34 10.48
C TYR A 254 16.14 -9.64 10.28
N PRO A 255 17.39 -9.57 9.75
CA PRO A 255 18.16 -10.76 9.37
C PRO A 255 18.40 -11.77 10.51
N ALA A 256 18.54 -11.30 11.76
CA ALA A 256 18.72 -12.18 12.92
C ALA A 256 17.45 -12.99 13.23
N GLN A 257 16.28 -12.34 13.21
CA GLN A 257 14.97 -12.97 13.38
C GLN A 257 14.66 -13.92 12.22
N ARG A 258 15.05 -13.56 10.99
CA ARG A 258 14.99 -14.45 9.82
C ARG A 258 15.82 -15.71 10.02
N ALA A 259 17.08 -15.57 10.43
CA ALA A 259 17.95 -16.72 10.67
C ALA A 259 17.42 -17.61 11.80
N TYR A 260 16.91 -16.99 12.87
CA TYR A 260 16.27 -17.71 13.96
C TYR A 260 15.08 -18.52 13.46
N ILE A 261 14.10 -17.91 12.77
CA ILE A 261 12.90 -18.65 12.38
C ILE A 261 13.22 -19.77 11.39
N VAL A 262 14.18 -19.58 10.49
CA VAL A 262 14.70 -20.65 9.60
C VAL A 262 15.28 -21.81 10.41
N SER A 263 16.05 -21.54 11.46
CA SER A 263 16.62 -22.57 12.33
C SER A 263 15.57 -23.37 13.12
N ARG A 264 14.33 -22.87 13.17
CA ARG A 264 13.19 -23.48 13.83
C ARG A 264 12.24 -24.16 12.87
N MET A 265 12.53 -24.24 11.58
CA MET A 265 11.67 -24.92 10.61
C MET A 265 12.03 -26.40 10.43
N HIS A 266 11.06 -27.21 10.00
CA HIS A 266 11.35 -28.57 9.55
C HIS A 266 12.19 -28.57 8.25
N GLU A 267 13.18 -29.45 8.18
CA GLU A 267 14.03 -29.62 6.99
C GLU A 267 13.40 -30.50 5.90
N SER A 268 12.40 -31.32 6.25
CA SER A 268 11.74 -32.27 5.34
C SER A 268 10.28 -32.51 5.72
N GLY A 269 9.55 -33.21 4.86
CA GLY A 269 8.11 -33.43 5.01
C GLY A 269 7.27 -32.33 4.34
N PRO A 270 5.93 -32.41 4.42
CA PRO A 270 5.03 -31.48 3.73
C PRO A 270 5.05 -30.05 4.30
N TYR A 271 5.51 -29.86 5.54
CA TYR A 271 5.62 -28.56 6.20
C TYR A 271 7.08 -28.16 6.42
N ASN A 272 7.88 -28.18 5.35
CA ASN A 272 9.30 -27.85 5.43
C ASN A 272 9.60 -26.37 5.03
N ALA A 273 10.82 -25.92 5.30
CA ALA A 273 11.27 -24.56 4.98
C ALA A 273 11.15 -24.20 3.49
N THR A 274 11.41 -25.13 2.57
CA THR A 274 11.26 -24.91 1.12
C THR A 274 9.80 -24.59 0.76
N GLU A 275 8.86 -25.39 1.27
CA GLU A 275 7.42 -25.18 1.04
C GLU A 275 6.94 -23.88 1.69
N PHE A 276 7.50 -23.47 2.83
CA PHE A 276 7.19 -22.18 3.45
C PHE A 276 7.67 -20.99 2.60
N PHE A 277 8.93 -21.02 2.15
CA PHE A 277 9.52 -19.93 1.36
C PHE A 277 9.09 -19.92 -0.11
N TRP A 278 8.34 -20.91 -0.56
CA TRP A 278 7.73 -20.89 -1.89
C TRP A 278 6.82 -19.66 -2.09
N ALA A 279 6.24 -19.13 -1.00
CA ALA A 279 5.50 -17.86 -0.97
C ALA A 279 6.28 -16.64 -1.53
N SER A 280 7.61 -16.59 -1.38
CA SER A 280 8.46 -15.51 -1.94
C SER A 280 8.48 -15.51 -3.47
N TYR A 281 7.92 -16.55 -4.10
CA TYR A 281 7.75 -16.69 -5.53
C TYR A 281 6.26 -16.75 -5.90
N MET A 282 5.37 -16.09 -5.15
CA MET A 282 3.94 -16.07 -5.43
C MET A 282 3.38 -14.65 -5.43
N SER A 283 2.41 -14.36 -6.29
CA SER A 283 1.52 -13.22 -6.05
C SER A 283 0.73 -13.41 -4.75
N GLY A 284 0.19 -12.33 -4.16
CA GLY A 284 -0.63 -12.45 -2.95
C GLY A 284 -1.83 -13.38 -3.15
N TRP A 285 -2.47 -13.33 -4.32
CA TRP A 285 -3.56 -14.23 -4.68
C TRP A 285 -3.13 -15.69 -4.82
N SER A 286 -2.00 -15.95 -5.50
CA SER A 286 -1.46 -17.30 -5.63
C SER A 286 -1.12 -17.89 -4.25
N SER A 287 -0.61 -17.06 -3.33
CA SER A 287 -0.33 -17.45 -1.94
C SER A 287 -1.60 -17.79 -1.16
N LEU A 288 -2.66 -16.99 -1.28
CA LEU A 288 -3.96 -17.30 -0.65
C LEU A 288 -4.50 -18.66 -1.09
N LEU A 289 -4.44 -18.97 -2.38
CA LEU A 289 -4.90 -20.26 -2.91
C LEU A 289 -4.01 -21.42 -2.45
N TYR A 290 -2.69 -21.23 -2.49
CA TYR A 290 -1.74 -22.29 -2.18
C TYR A 290 -1.74 -22.68 -0.70
N TYR A 291 -1.79 -21.70 0.21
CA TYR A 291 -1.79 -21.94 1.66
C TYR A 291 -3.20 -21.98 2.26
N SER A 292 -4.25 -22.09 1.46
CA SER A 292 -5.63 -22.09 1.98
C SER A 292 -5.84 -23.22 2.99
N TYR A 293 -6.34 -22.88 4.18
CA TYR A 293 -6.55 -23.80 5.32
C TYR A 293 -5.29 -24.50 5.86
N VAL A 294 -4.09 -24.05 5.46
CA VAL A 294 -2.83 -24.56 6.02
C VAL A 294 -2.66 -24.10 7.46
N ASP A 295 -2.33 -25.03 8.36
CA ASP A 295 -1.81 -24.68 9.68
C ASP A 295 -0.36 -24.21 9.54
N VAL A 296 -0.18 -22.89 9.48
CA VAL A 296 1.12 -22.22 9.30
C VAL A 296 2.07 -22.55 10.44
N PHE A 297 1.55 -22.83 11.64
CA PHE A 297 2.42 -23.19 12.76
C PHE A 297 3.08 -24.56 12.59
N GLY A 298 2.50 -25.44 11.77
CA GLY A 298 3.06 -26.75 11.45
C GLY A 298 4.41 -26.69 10.73
N TYR A 299 4.81 -25.54 10.19
CA TYR A 299 6.14 -25.36 9.59
C TYR A 299 7.29 -25.26 10.61
N PHE A 300 6.98 -24.98 11.88
CA PHE A 300 7.96 -24.74 12.94
C PHE A 300 8.03 -25.92 13.92
N LEU A 301 9.25 -26.29 14.33
CA LEU A 301 9.56 -27.40 15.24
C LEU A 301 8.83 -27.28 16.59
N GLY A 302 8.73 -26.06 17.12
CA GLY A 302 8.01 -25.72 18.35
C GLY A 302 6.59 -25.18 18.10
N GLY A 303 6.09 -25.26 16.87
CA GLY A 303 4.82 -24.67 16.47
C GLY A 303 4.77 -23.16 16.71
N ARG A 304 3.63 -22.66 17.16
CA ARG A 304 3.41 -21.23 17.47
C ARG A 304 4.42 -20.67 18.48
N ALA A 305 4.93 -21.48 19.40
CA ALA A 305 5.85 -21.01 20.43
C ALA A 305 7.17 -20.44 19.85
N ASP A 306 7.58 -20.87 18.65
CA ASP A 306 8.75 -20.31 17.96
C ASP A 306 8.50 -18.90 17.41
N LEU A 307 7.24 -18.46 17.28
CA LEU A 307 6.88 -17.08 16.91
C LEU A 307 6.59 -16.19 18.12
N ASP A 308 6.32 -16.80 19.28
CA ASP A 308 5.98 -16.10 20.54
C ASP A 308 7.22 -15.86 21.44
N VAL A 309 8.44 -16.06 20.92
CA VAL A 309 9.67 -15.68 21.66
C VAL A 309 9.84 -14.16 21.71
N PRO A 310 10.46 -13.59 22.77
CA PRO A 310 10.52 -12.14 22.95
C PRO A 310 11.03 -11.35 21.74
N GLN A 311 12.13 -11.81 21.11
CA GLN A 311 12.71 -11.13 19.95
C GLN A 311 11.79 -11.09 18.71
N MET A 312 10.87 -12.04 18.58
CA MET A 312 9.88 -12.10 17.49
C MET A 312 8.68 -11.22 17.83
N ILE A 313 8.21 -11.29 19.07
CA ILE A 313 7.13 -10.42 19.57
C ILE A 313 7.52 -8.95 19.44
N ASP A 314 8.72 -8.56 19.89
CA ASP A 314 9.19 -7.17 19.83
C ASP A 314 9.22 -6.67 18.38
N MET A 315 9.67 -7.51 17.44
CA MET A 315 9.68 -7.22 16.01
C MET A 315 8.25 -7.03 15.46
N PHE A 316 7.35 -7.99 15.71
CA PHE A 316 5.96 -7.91 15.21
C PHE A 316 5.18 -6.76 15.84
N VAL A 317 5.42 -6.44 17.11
CA VAL A 317 4.81 -5.28 17.78
C VAL A 317 5.34 -4.00 17.15
N ARG A 318 6.66 -3.89 16.93
CA ARG A 318 7.29 -2.70 16.33
C ARG A 318 6.78 -2.43 14.91
N GLU A 319 6.63 -3.46 14.09
CA GLU A 319 6.17 -3.29 12.70
C GLU A 319 4.65 -3.26 12.56
N GLY A 320 3.93 -3.98 13.44
CA GLY A 320 2.52 -4.31 13.25
C GLY A 320 1.55 -3.57 14.17
N THR A 321 2.03 -2.67 15.04
CA THR A 321 1.17 -1.85 15.92
C THR A 321 1.09 -0.43 15.41
N LEU A 322 -0.09 -0.03 14.95
CA LEU A 322 -0.36 1.32 14.43
C LEU A 322 -0.69 2.29 15.56
N GLY A 323 -0.55 3.59 15.30
CA GLY A 323 -0.81 4.67 16.25
C GLY A 323 0.37 5.06 17.16
N GLY A 324 1.50 4.37 17.03
CA GLY A 324 2.71 4.57 17.82
C GLY A 324 3.80 5.40 17.15
N PHE A 325 3.62 5.79 15.88
CA PHE A 325 4.64 6.46 15.06
C PHE A 325 4.48 7.98 15.03
N GLY A 326 3.31 8.49 15.37
CA GLY A 326 3.03 9.91 15.41
C GLY A 326 1.54 10.19 15.61
N VAL A 327 1.14 11.44 15.34
CA VAL A 327 -0.27 11.83 15.25
C VAL A 327 -0.46 12.47 13.89
N PRO A 328 -1.36 11.94 13.05
CA PRO A 328 -1.65 12.54 11.76
C PRO A 328 -2.08 14.01 11.91
N ASN A 329 -1.37 14.90 11.22
CA ASN A 329 -1.61 16.35 11.22
C ASN A 329 -2.43 16.83 10.00
N THR A 330 -2.95 15.89 9.22
CA THR A 330 -3.80 16.13 8.05
C THR A 330 -5.23 15.64 8.30
N ARG A 331 -6.14 15.90 7.36
CA ARG A 331 -7.51 15.38 7.42
C ARG A 331 -7.50 13.90 7.06
N LEU A 332 -8.12 13.06 7.88
CA LEU A 332 -8.27 11.64 7.60
C LEU A 332 -9.74 11.26 7.41
N PHE A 333 -9.98 10.39 6.45
CA PHE A 333 -11.21 9.63 6.33
C PHE A 333 -10.92 8.16 6.57
N LEU A 334 -11.40 7.64 7.69
CA LEU A 334 -11.34 6.21 7.99
C LEU A 334 -12.67 5.55 7.67
N TYR A 335 -12.64 4.32 7.14
CA TYR A 335 -13.84 3.53 6.90
C TYR A 335 -13.60 2.03 7.17
N HIS A 336 -14.55 1.36 7.81
CA HIS A 336 -14.39 -0.03 8.23
C HIS A 336 -15.74 -0.74 8.35
N ALA A 337 -15.81 -2.01 7.93
CA ALA A 337 -16.94 -2.88 8.25
C ALA A 337 -16.99 -3.17 9.76
N ILE A 338 -18.19 -3.18 10.33
CA ILE A 338 -18.37 -3.56 11.74
C ILE A 338 -18.13 -5.07 11.92
N GLU A 339 -18.60 -5.87 10.96
CA GLU A 339 -18.49 -7.33 10.95
C GLU A 339 -17.29 -7.80 10.10
N ASP A 340 -16.20 -7.03 10.11
CA ASP A 340 -14.97 -7.38 9.41
C ASP A 340 -14.40 -8.71 9.95
N ASP A 341 -14.28 -9.69 9.06
CA ASP A 341 -13.90 -11.07 9.32
C ASP A 341 -12.37 -11.28 9.37
N MET A 342 -11.57 -10.25 9.03
CA MET A 342 -10.11 -10.28 9.06
C MET A 342 -9.54 -9.43 10.18
N THR A 343 -10.08 -8.22 10.38
CA THR A 343 -9.58 -7.25 11.35
C THR A 343 -10.72 -6.71 12.22
N PRO A 344 -10.74 -7.01 13.53
CA PRO A 344 -11.82 -6.55 14.40
C PRO A 344 -11.93 -5.02 14.42
N VAL A 345 -13.12 -4.48 14.08
CA VAL A 345 -13.38 -3.02 14.06
C VAL A 345 -13.03 -2.31 15.37
N ARG A 346 -13.11 -3.03 16.50
CA ARG A 346 -12.77 -2.51 17.83
C ARG A 346 -11.32 -2.02 17.93
N ASP A 347 -10.41 -2.63 17.18
CA ASP A 347 -9.00 -2.24 17.21
C ASP A 347 -8.87 -0.86 16.51
N THR A 348 -9.62 -0.65 15.42
CA THR A 348 -9.71 0.64 14.73
C THR A 348 -10.42 1.69 15.59
N ASP A 349 -11.46 1.31 16.35
CA ASP A 349 -12.11 2.20 17.32
C ASP A 349 -11.10 2.74 18.35
N VAL A 350 -10.20 1.88 18.86
CA VAL A 350 -9.15 2.27 19.82
C VAL A 350 -8.12 3.19 19.18
N LEU A 351 -7.68 2.89 17.95
CA LEU A 351 -6.74 3.72 17.21
C LEU A 351 -7.31 5.13 16.94
N VAL A 352 -8.52 5.19 16.38
CA VAL A 352 -9.21 6.47 16.11
C VAL A 352 -9.34 7.28 17.38
N LYS A 353 -9.79 6.66 18.48
CA LYS A 353 -9.90 7.35 19.77
C LYS A 353 -8.54 7.91 20.22
N SER A 354 -7.47 7.13 20.13
CA SER A 354 -6.10 7.55 20.49
C SER A 354 -5.62 8.76 19.67
N PHE A 355 -5.88 8.78 18.36
CA PHE A 355 -5.55 9.93 17.53
C PHE A 355 -6.41 11.16 17.87
N CYS A 356 -7.71 10.98 18.08
CA CYS A 356 -8.62 12.06 18.42
C CYS A 356 -8.30 12.71 19.76
N ASP A 357 -7.98 11.92 20.78
CA ASP A 357 -7.54 12.42 22.09
C ASP A 357 -6.23 13.24 21.99
N ARG A 358 -5.44 13.03 20.93
CA ARG A 358 -4.19 13.76 20.63
C ARG A 358 -4.37 14.86 19.59
N GLY A 359 -5.60 15.18 19.19
CA GLY A 359 -5.92 16.34 18.36
C GLY A 359 -5.96 16.10 16.84
N ALA A 360 -6.04 14.84 16.39
CA ALA A 360 -6.22 14.53 14.98
C ALA A 360 -7.57 15.03 14.41
N ASN A 361 -7.67 15.08 13.08
CA ASN A 361 -8.87 15.47 12.36
C ASN A 361 -9.41 14.31 11.53
N ILE A 362 -10.41 13.61 12.06
CA ILE A 362 -10.86 12.31 11.52
C ILE A 362 -12.36 12.30 11.29
N LEU A 363 -12.78 11.95 10.07
CA LEU A 363 -14.10 11.38 9.82
C LEU A 363 -13.97 9.86 9.80
N PHE A 364 -14.65 9.15 10.70
CA PHE A 364 -14.63 7.70 10.76
C PHE A 364 -16.01 7.11 10.45
N HIS A 365 -16.14 6.39 9.34
CA HIS A 365 -17.37 5.69 8.99
C HIS A 365 -17.29 4.21 9.35
N ARG A 366 -18.29 3.71 10.06
CA ARG A 366 -18.45 2.29 10.39
C ARG A 366 -19.64 1.73 9.63
N ASN A 367 -19.42 0.77 8.75
CA ASN A 367 -20.47 0.18 7.95
C ASN A 367 -21.00 -1.10 8.59
N SER A 368 -22.29 -1.16 8.88
CA SER A 368 -22.93 -2.34 9.46
C SER A 368 -23.29 -3.43 8.43
N TRP A 369 -22.97 -3.21 7.15
CA TRP A 369 -23.25 -4.16 6.07
C TRP A 369 -21.96 -4.76 5.49
N GLY A 370 -21.90 -6.09 5.46
CA GLY A 370 -20.80 -6.85 4.89
C GLY A 370 -19.58 -7.02 5.80
N GLY A 371 -18.58 -7.75 5.31
CA GLY A 371 -17.29 -7.98 5.95
C GLY A 371 -16.13 -7.21 5.30
N HIS A 372 -14.90 -7.74 5.42
CA HIS A 372 -13.68 -7.04 4.97
C HIS A 372 -13.70 -6.72 3.48
N ASN A 373 -14.09 -7.69 2.64
CA ASN A 373 -14.09 -7.51 1.19
C ASN A 373 -15.31 -6.71 0.68
N ASP A 374 -16.42 -6.76 1.40
CA ASP A 374 -17.60 -5.96 1.05
C ASP A 374 -17.30 -4.47 1.27
N GLU A 375 -16.63 -4.10 2.37
CA GLU A 375 -16.28 -2.70 2.63
C GLU A 375 -15.21 -2.15 1.68
N LEU A 376 -14.37 -3.02 1.10
CA LEU A 376 -13.48 -2.65 0.00
C LEU A 376 -14.27 -2.03 -1.15
N THR A 377 -15.48 -2.55 -1.43
CA THR A 377 -16.37 -2.04 -2.47
C THR A 377 -17.29 -0.93 -1.95
N ASN A 378 -17.90 -1.10 -0.78
CA ASN A 378 -18.87 -0.17 -0.19
C ASN A 378 -18.25 1.18 0.24
N GLY A 379 -16.94 1.22 0.48
CA GLY A 379 -16.20 2.41 0.89
C GLY A 379 -15.74 3.31 -0.26
N ARG A 380 -15.66 2.79 -1.49
CA ARG A 380 -14.92 3.42 -2.60
C ARG A 380 -15.41 4.81 -2.95
N GLN A 381 -16.71 4.98 -3.19
CA GLN A 381 -17.25 6.29 -3.56
C GLN A 381 -17.05 7.31 -2.44
N ARG A 382 -17.29 6.91 -1.18
CA ARG A 382 -17.06 7.78 -0.01
C ARG A 382 -15.58 8.18 0.13
N ALA A 383 -14.65 7.27 -0.17
CA ALA A 383 -13.23 7.57 -0.20
C ALA A 383 -12.90 8.57 -1.31
N LEU A 384 -13.40 8.37 -2.53
CA LEU A 384 -13.25 9.32 -3.64
C LEU A 384 -13.87 10.68 -3.32
N ASP A 385 -15.05 10.73 -2.72
CA ASP A 385 -15.72 11.98 -2.34
C ASP A 385 -14.87 12.75 -1.32
N PHE A 386 -14.34 12.07 -0.30
CA PHE A 386 -13.41 12.69 0.64
C PHE A 386 -12.12 13.16 -0.02
N LEU A 387 -11.54 12.36 -0.92
CA LEU A 387 -10.33 12.72 -1.65
C LEU A 387 -10.58 13.96 -2.51
N GLY A 388 -11.75 14.07 -3.14
CA GLY A 388 -12.21 15.27 -3.84
C GLY A 388 -12.27 16.49 -2.93
N ASP A 389 -12.74 16.32 -1.69
CA ASP A 389 -12.81 17.43 -0.74
C ASP A 389 -11.44 17.98 -0.36
N VAL A 390 -10.44 17.11 -0.22
CA VAL A 390 -9.09 17.54 0.15
C VAL A 390 -8.24 17.98 -1.05
N LEU A 391 -8.41 17.33 -2.21
CA LEU A 391 -7.66 17.64 -3.42
C LEU A 391 -8.24 18.85 -4.16
N GLU A 392 -9.57 18.92 -4.30
CA GLU A 392 -10.27 19.85 -5.20
C GLU A 392 -11.20 20.82 -4.46
N GLY A 393 -11.57 20.52 -3.21
CA GLY A 393 -12.46 21.37 -2.42
C GLY A 393 -13.95 21.19 -2.77
N THR A 394 -14.36 19.99 -3.19
CA THR A 394 -15.74 19.69 -3.62
C THR A 394 -16.78 19.80 -2.50
N ASN A 395 -16.38 19.59 -1.24
CA ASN A 395 -17.24 19.57 -0.04
C ASN A 395 -18.42 18.60 -0.14
N LEU A 396 -18.21 17.40 -0.69
CA LEU A 396 -19.18 16.32 -0.80
C LEU A 396 -19.38 15.56 0.51
N MET A 397 -18.36 15.51 1.37
CA MET A 397 -18.41 14.80 2.64
C MET A 397 -18.74 15.75 3.80
N ASP A 398 -19.63 15.30 4.69
CA ASP A 398 -19.89 15.95 5.98
C ASP A 398 -18.80 15.59 7.01
N ALA A 399 -17.56 15.95 6.66
CA ALA A 399 -16.36 15.78 7.47
C ALA A 399 -16.16 17.00 8.38
N PRO A 400 -15.76 16.80 9.66
CA PRO A 400 -15.46 17.92 10.54
C PRO A 400 -14.32 18.77 9.95
N ARG A 401 -14.40 20.09 10.15
CA ARG A 401 -13.28 20.98 9.81
C ARG A 401 -12.11 20.81 10.78
N THR A 402 -12.41 20.48 12.04
CA THR A 402 -11.45 20.20 13.12
C THR A 402 -12.03 19.15 14.06
N GLY A 403 -11.17 18.32 14.66
CA GLY A 403 -11.56 17.27 15.59
C GLY A 403 -12.11 16.04 14.88
N CYS A 404 -12.78 15.17 15.64
CA CYS A 404 -13.19 13.86 15.14
C CYS A 404 -14.70 13.66 15.15
N LYS A 405 -15.18 12.88 14.17
CA LYS A 405 -16.58 12.46 14.04
C LYS A 405 -16.64 11.00 13.62
N THR A 406 -17.32 10.17 14.41
CA THR A 406 -17.62 8.78 14.04
C THR A 406 -19.08 8.67 13.61
N VAL A 407 -19.34 7.99 12.50
CA VAL A 407 -20.67 7.77 11.93
C VAL A 407 -20.87 6.28 11.70
N ASN A 408 -21.90 5.72 12.32
CA ASN A 408 -22.37 4.38 11.96
C ASN A 408 -23.39 4.51 10.82
N LEU A 409 -23.22 3.69 9.79
CA LEU A 409 -24.08 3.67 8.62
C LEU A 409 -24.35 2.24 8.17
N THR A 410 -25.38 2.06 7.37
CA THR A 410 -25.70 0.80 6.71
C THR A 410 -25.72 1.10 5.21
N TYR A 411 -24.68 0.67 4.50
CA TYR A 411 -24.53 0.99 3.09
C TYR A 411 -24.02 -0.21 2.30
N MET A 412 -24.68 -0.48 1.19
CA MET A 412 -24.25 -1.45 0.18
C MET A 412 -24.13 -0.70 -1.14
N GLN A 413 -22.92 -0.67 -1.69
CA GLN A 413 -22.71 -0.13 -3.03
C GLN A 413 -23.34 -1.09 -4.04
N ASP A 414 -24.07 -0.56 -5.01
CA ASP A 414 -24.51 -1.36 -6.15
C ASP A 414 -23.26 -1.78 -6.95
N PRO A 415 -22.95 -3.09 -7.07
CA PRO A 415 -21.78 -3.56 -7.79
C PRO A 415 -21.80 -3.20 -9.29
N ALA A 416 -22.98 -2.90 -9.84
CA ALA A 416 -23.14 -2.47 -11.23
C ALA A 416 -22.90 -0.97 -11.43
N GLN A 417 -22.86 -0.17 -10.36
CA GLN A 417 -22.58 1.25 -10.46
C GLN A 417 -21.06 1.49 -10.47
N PRO A 418 -20.52 2.09 -11.55
CA PRO A 418 -19.13 2.51 -11.56
C PRO A 418 -18.91 3.60 -10.50
N ILE A 419 -17.73 3.59 -9.89
CA ILE A 419 -17.25 4.70 -9.07
C ILE A 419 -16.76 5.81 -10.00
N THR A 420 -17.11 7.06 -9.71
CA THR A 420 -16.85 8.22 -10.58
C THR A 420 -16.21 9.37 -9.84
#